data_AF-A0A7C5AFE3-F1
#
_entry.id   AF-A0A7C5AFE3-F1
#
_cell.length_a   1.000
_cell.length_b   1.000
_cell.length_c   1.000
_cell.angle_alpha   90.00
_cell.angle_beta   90.00
_cell.angle_gamma   90.00
#
_symmetry.space_group_name_H-M   'P 1'
#
loop_
_entity.id
_entity.type
_entity.pdbx_description
1 polymer ?
#
loop_
_entity_poly.entity_id
_entity_poly.type
_entity_poly.pdbx_seq_one_letter_code
_entity_poly.pdbx_strand_id
1 'polypeptide(L)'
;MKLPLQRFHLFAWVMMCGALSAQLPLRFEHLGNAQGVGFGMHLRRGGDVNGDGFSDYLLVIPVESSFANANGAIQVHSGQDGSLIHTLMTPNPASPPSQNLGAACDAGDVDQDGHDDVLGYSTGLSGGSLLLFSGATGNVILSTPNLGLVGPTVYILDTVKDLNGDGVREVVLLNRNPWKLRILSGSDHSLLLLVDFSTTSFFPEIVRNAGDVNGDGIDDLILGSRYFPYSSAIQSPTGGPNTGAVV
;
A
#
# COMPACT_ATOMS: atom_id res chain seq x y z
N MET A 1 17.93 -29.54 -31.94
CA MET A 1 16.51 -29.14 -31.86
C MET A 1 16.32 -28.45 -30.52
N LYS A 2 16.42 -27.11 -30.47
CA LYS A 2 16.20 -26.33 -29.24
C LYS A 2 14.72 -25.98 -29.20
N LEU A 3 14.02 -26.36 -28.14
CA LEU A 3 12.64 -25.95 -27.91
C LEU A 3 12.58 -24.42 -27.80
N PRO A 4 11.57 -23.75 -28.36
CA PRO A 4 11.39 -22.31 -28.18
C PRO A 4 11.09 -22.02 -26.71
N LEU A 5 11.75 -21.00 -26.16
CA LEU A 5 11.48 -20.44 -24.83
C LEU A 5 9.98 -20.14 -24.70
N GLN A 6 9.29 -20.85 -23.82
CA GLN A 6 7.93 -20.48 -23.41
C GLN A 6 8.01 -19.13 -22.68
N ARG A 7 7.36 -18.12 -23.27
CA ARG A 7 7.20 -16.78 -22.69
C ARG A 7 6.19 -16.88 -21.55
N PHE A 8 6.61 -16.58 -20.32
CA PHE A 8 5.69 -16.38 -19.21
C PHE A 8 5.29 -14.91 -19.21
N HIS A 9 4.03 -14.64 -19.56
CA HIS A 9 3.40 -13.32 -19.47
C HIS A 9 2.69 -13.22 -18.12
N LEU A 10 2.98 -12.18 -17.34
CA LEU A 10 2.24 -11.89 -16.12
C LEU A 10 1.13 -10.89 -16.45
N PHE A 11 -0.09 -11.18 -15.98
CA PHE A 11 -1.26 -10.36 -16.19
C PHE A 11 -1.66 -9.71 -14.87
N ALA A 12 -1.92 -8.41 -14.89
CA ALA A 12 -2.64 -7.74 -13.82
C ALA A 12 -4.01 -7.32 -14.38
N TRP A 13 -5.08 -7.90 -13.83
CA TRP A 13 -6.46 -7.61 -14.25
C TRP A 13 -7.06 -6.56 -13.31
N VAL A 14 -7.39 -5.38 -13.82
CA VAL A 14 -8.22 -4.42 -13.08
C VAL A 14 -9.68 -4.74 -13.42
N MET A 15 -10.39 -5.36 -12.47
CA MET A 15 -11.84 -5.54 -12.56
C MET A 15 -12.52 -4.43 -11.74
N MET A 16 -13.25 -3.55 -12.41
CA MET A 16 -14.16 -2.62 -11.75
C MET A 16 -15.54 -3.23 -11.65
N CYS A 17 -16.09 -3.30 -10.44
CA CYS A 17 -17.48 -3.66 -10.19
C CYS A 17 -18.40 -2.55 -10.75
N GLY A 18 -18.98 -2.78 -11.93
CA GLY A 18 -20.14 -2.04 -12.41
C GLY A 18 -21.44 -2.77 -12.08
N ALA A 19 -22.55 -2.03 -12.02
CA ALA A 19 -23.90 -2.54 -11.73
C ALA A 19 -24.17 -3.91 -12.38
N LEU A 20 -24.75 -4.84 -11.60
CA LEU A 20 -25.08 -6.23 -11.95
C LEU A 20 -25.29 -6.45 -13.45
N SER A 21 -24.21 -6.78 -14.16
CA SER A 21 -24.27 -7.27 -15.53
C SER A 21 -23.30 -8.43 -15.65
N ALA A 22 -23.73 -9.48 -16.34
CA ALA A 22 -23.14 -10.82 -16.30
C ALA A 22 -21.76 -10.94 -16.97
N GLN A 23 -21.14 -9.84 -17.39
CA GLN A 23 -19.77 -9.85 -17.88
C GLN A 23 -19.18 -8.44 -17.75
N LEU A 24 -18.28 -8.26 -16.78
CA LEU A 24 -17.51 -7.02 -16.66
C LEU A 24 -16.44 -7.04 -17.77
N PRO A 25 -16.48 -6.11 -18.75
CA PRO A 25 -15.46 -6.06 -19.78
C PRO A 25 -14.11 -5.70 -19.15
N LEU A 26 -13.03 -6.37 -19.57
CA LEU A 26 -11.67 -5.92 -19.33
C LEU A 26 -11.54 -4.50 -19.89
N ARG A 27 -11.24 -3.52 -19.03
CA ARG A 27 -11.05 -2.13 -19.49
C ARG A 27 -9.58 -1.80 -19.78
N PHE A 28 -8.65 -2.24 -18.94
CA PHE A 28 -7.24 -1.90 -19.08
C PHE A 28 -6.34 -3.11 -18.91
N GLU A 29 -5.35 -3.24 -19.78
CA GLU A 29 -4.30 -4.25 -19.71
C GLU A 29 -2.95 -3.54 -19.52
N HIS A 30 -2.31 -3.78 -18.38
CA HIS A 30 -0.93 -3.37 -18.15
C HIS A 30 -0.02 -4.56 -18.39
N LEU A 31 0.66 -4.54 -19.54
CA LEU A 31 1.63 -5.57 -19.87
C LEU A 31 2.95 -5.27 -19.17
N GLY A 32 3.33 -6.16 -18.24
CA GLY A 32 4.74 -6.26 -17.85
C GLY A 32 5.58 -6.51 -19.11
N ASN A 33 6.69 -5.81 -19.26
CA ASN A 33 7.53 -6.02 -20.44
C ASN A 33 8.12 -7.45 -20.44
N ALA A 34 8.47 -7.95 -21.63
CA ALA A 34 8.80 -9.36 -21.89
C ALA A 34 10.08 -9.89 -21.21
N GLN A 35 10.59 -9.21 -20.19
CA GLN A 35 11.88 -9.49 -19.54
C GLN A 35 11.75 -9.94 -18.08
N GLY A 36 10.54 -10.28 -17.60
CA GLY A 36 10.35 -10.81 -16.25
C GLY A 36 10.16 -9.76 -15.17
N VAL A 37 9.94 -8.49 -15.56
CA VAL A 37 9.51 -7.40 -14.67
C VAL A 37 8.13 -7.75 -14.13
N GLY A 38 8.07 -8.46 -13.01
CA GLY A 38 6.87 -9.19 -12.63
C GLY A 38 6.86 -9.89 -11.28
N PHE A 39 7.92 -9.82 -10.47
CA PHE A 39 7.79 -10.14 -9.05
C PHE A 39 7.58 -8.85 -8.24
N GLY A 40 6.35 -8.63 -7.75
CA GLY A 40 6.07 -7.53 -6.82
C GLY A 40 5.46 -6.25 -7.42
N MET A 41 4.90 -6.29 -8.63
CA MET A 41 3.98 -5.21 -9.05
C MET A 41 2.75 -5.22 -8.13
N HIS A 42 2.60 -4.16 -7.32
CA HIS A 42 1.45 -4.02 -6.44
C HIS A 42 0.50 -3.00 -7.06
N LEU A 43 -0.66 -3.50 -7.51
CA LEU A 43 -1.82 -2.65 -7.77
C LEU A 43 -2.43 -2.21 -6.44
N ARG A 44 -2.73 -0.92 -6.34
CA ARG A 44 -3.39 -0.31 -5.18
C ARG A 44 -4.47 0.65 -5.65
N ARG A 45 -5.48 0.86 -4.80
CA ARG A 45 -6.41 1.98 -4.98
C ARG A 45 -5.66 3.29 -4.75
N GLY A 46 -5.92 4.29 -5.58
CA GLY A 46 -5.22 5.58 -5.57
C GLY A 46 -6.01 6.76 -5.04
N GLY A 47 -7.32 6.63 -4.81
CA GLY A 47 -8.18 7.80 -4.58
C GLY A 47 -8.51 8.52 -5.89
N ASP A 48 -9.21 9.65 -5.87
CA ASP A 48 -9.43 10.52 -7.03
C ASP A 48 -8.28 11.54 -7.16
N VAL A 49 -7.18 11.11 -7.78
CA VAL A 49 -5.92 11.88 -7.82
C VAL A 49 -5.99 13.00 -8.85
N ASN A 50 -6.70 12.80 -9.96
CA ASN A 50 -6.87 13.84 -10.99
C ASN A 50 -8.12 14.73 -10.79
N GLY A 51 -8.94 14.47 -9.77
CA GLY A 51 -10.12 15.29 -9.43
C GLY A 51 -11.27 15.14 -10.43
N ASP A 52 -11.36 14.00 -11.13
CA ASP A 52 -12.38 13.74 -12.15
C ASP A 52 -13.66 13.06 -11.60
N GLY A 53 -13.67 12.76 -10.30
CA GLY A 53 -14.76 12.09 -9.59
C GLY A 53 -14.69 10.56 -9.63
N PHE A 54 -13.67 9.96 -10.28
CA PHE A 54 -13.46 8.52 -10.33
C PHE A 54 -12.20 8.13 -9.54
N SER A 55 -12.27 7.03 -8.79
CA SER A 55 -11.07 6.52 -8.12
C SER A 55 -10.06 5.97 -9.13
N ASP A 56 -8.84 6.48 -9.05
CA ASP A 56 -7.62 6.10 -9.74
C ASP A 56 -6.94 4.88 -9.11
N TYR A 57 -5.88 4.41 -9.78
CA TYR A 57 -5.08 3.29 -9.31
C TYR A 57 -3.59 3.55 -9.40
N LEU A 58 -2.86 2.93 -8.47
CA LEU A 58 -1.42 3.03 -8.34
C LEU A 58 -0.78 1.73 -8.78
N LEU A 59 0.26 1.83 -9.60
CA LEU A 59 1.15 0.74 -9.96
C LEU A 59 2.51 0.99 -9.31
N VAL A 60 2.82 0.21 -8.29
CA VAL A 60 4.14 0.26 -7.63
C VAL A 60 5.11 -0.62 -8.41
N ILE A 61 6.14 0.02 -8.98
CA ILE A 61 7.17 -0.62 -9.80
C ILE A 61 8.43 -0.75 -8.95
N PRO A 62 8.72 -1.93 -8.37
CA PRO A 62 9.94 -2.14 -7.60
C PRO A 62 11.17 -2.15 -8.52
N VAL A 63 12.33 -1.89 -7.93
CA VAL A 63 13.61 -2.03 -8.64
C VAL A 63 14.04 -3.48 -8.65
N GLU A 64 14.25 -4.01 -9.85
CA GLU A 64 14.96 -5.27 -10.00
C GLU A 64 16.47 -5.01 -10.07
N SER A 65 17.23 -5.70 -9.22
CA SER A 65 18.69 -5.62 -9.10
C SER A 65 19.47 -5.94 -10.39
N SER A 66 18.78 -6.42 -11.41
CA SER A 66 19.33 -6.76 -12.74
C SER A 66 19.41 -5.58 -13.71
N PHE A 67 18.79 -4.43 -13.40
CA PHE A 67 18.77 -3.26 -14.28
C PHE A 67 19.36 -2.05 -13.56
N ALA A 68 20.58 -1.70 -13.91
CA ALA A 68 21.39 -0.67 -13.25
C ALA A 68 20.80 0.76 -13.24
N ASN A 69 19.65 0.99 -13.89
CA ASN A 69 19.05 2.32 -14.10
C ASN A 69 17.53 2.38 -13.80
N ALA A 70 16.93 1.36 -13.20
CA ALA A 70 15.53 1.44 -12.80
C ALA A 70 15.43 2.08 -11.41
N ASN A 71 14.89 3.28 -11.32
CA ASN A 71 14.41 3.84 -10.05
C ASN A 71 13.02 3.28 -9.79
N GLY A 72 12.74 2.87 -8.56
CA GLY A 72 11.42 2.34 -8.21
C GLY A 72 10.47 3.51 -8.12
N ALA A 73 9.35 3.38 -8.81
CA ALA A 73 8.41 4.46 -9.03
C ALA A 73 6.99 4.00 -8.70
N ILE A 74 6.14 4.96 -8.41
CA ILE A 74 4.69 4.75 -8.36
C ILE A 74 4.12 5.43 -9.59
N GLN A 75 3.52 4.65 -10.49
CA GLN A 75 2.72 5.22 -11.57
C GLN A 75 1.29 5.37 -11.09
N VAL A 76 0.72 6.55 -11.29
CA VAL A 76 -0.67 6.86 -10.99
C VAL A 76 -1.42 6.90 -12.31
N HIS A 77 -2.50 6.14 -12.41
CA HIS A 77 -3.29 6.03 -13.62
C HIS A 77 -4.76 6.32 -13.35
N SER A 78 -5.40 7.00 -14.31
CA SER A 78 -6.82 7.31 -14.22
C SER A 78 -7.65 6.04 -14.13
N GLY A 79 -8.55 5.97 -13.16
CA GLY A 79 -9.51 4.88 -13.07
C GLY A 79 -10.56 4.92 -14.19
N GLN A 80 -10.80 6.10 -14.76
CA GLN A 80 -11.81 6.31 -15.79
C GLN A 80 -11.37 5.75 -17.14
N ASP A 81 -10.13 6.05 -17.57
CA ASP A 81 -9.63 5.77 -18.92
C ASP A 81 -8.24 5.10 -18.98
N GLY A 82 -7.60 4.86 -17.83
CA GLY A 82 -6.30 4.20 -17.73
C GLY A 82 -5.09 5.05 -18.12
N SER A 83 -5.30 6.32 -18.49
CA SER A 83 -4.22 7.25 -18.83
C SER A 83 -3.26 7.47 -17.66
N LEU A 84 -1.99 7.73 -17.96
CA LEU A 84 -0.98 8.03 -16.94
C LEU A 84 -1.18 9.46 -16.42
N ILE A 85 -1.40 9.61 -15.12
CA ILE A 85 -1.51 10.90 -14.42
C ILE A 85 -0.12 11.34 -13.95
N HIS A 86 0.55 10.52 -13.12
CA HIS A 86 1.85 10.82 -12.55
C HIS A 86 2.82 9.65 -12.60
N THR A 87 4.12 9.94 -12.63
CA THR A 87 5.18 8.99 -12.25
C THR A 87 5.94 9.57 -11.06
N LEU A 88 5.64 9.06 -9.87
CA LEU A 88 6.19 9.52 -8.60
C LEU A 88 7.48 8.77 -8.31
N MET A 89 8.51 9.51 -7.93
CA MET A 89 9.86 8.99 -7.65
C MET A 89 10.41 9.66 -6.40
N THR A 90 11.44 9.07 -5.79
CA THR A 90 12.13 9.71 -4.67
C THR A 90 12.86 10.98 -5.13
N PRO A 91 12.97 12.03 -4.30
CA PRO A 91 13.59 13.31 -4.69
C PRO A 91 15.06 13.22 -5.13
N ASN A 92 15.75 12.13 -4.79
CA ASN A 92 17.12 11.90 -5.22
C ASN A 92 17.19 10.69 -6.18
N PRO A 93 17.06 10.92 -7.49
CA PRO A 93 17.09 9.84 -8.49
C PRO A 93 18.48 9.20 -8.66
N ALA A 94 19.53 9.74 -8.04
CA ALA A 94 20.87 9.14 -8.00
C ALA A 94 21.08 8.23 -6.77
N SER A 95 20.06 8.07 -5.94
CA SER A 95 20.12 7.21 -4.78
C SER A 95 20.24 5.72 -5.18
N PRO A 96 21.05 4.92 -4.45
CA PRO A 96 21.24 3.51 -4.76
C PRO A 96 19.91 2.74 -4.83
N PRO A 97 19.85 1.60 -5.57
CA PRO A 97 18.67 0.76 -5.74
C PRO A 97 17.92 0.35 -4.46
N SER A 98 18.53 0.50 -3.29
CA SER A 98 17.87 0.31 -2.01
C SER A 98 16.82 1.39 -1.70
N GLN A 99 17.01 2.64 -2.17
CA GLN A 99 16.27 3.87 -1.80
C GLN A 99 14.96 4.09 -2.55
N ASN A 100 14.37 3.02 -3.06
CA ASN A 100 13.23 3.08 -3.97
C ASN A 100 11.88 2.93 -3.28
N LEU A 101 10.84 3.44 -3.95
CA LEU A 101 9.45 3.28 -3.53
C LEU A 101 9.04 1.82 -3.70
N GLY A 102 8.72 1.17 -2.59
CA GLY A 102 8.37 -0.27 -2.54
C GLY A 102 6.92 -0.53 -2.12
N ALA A 103 6.21 0.49 -1.63
CA ALA A 103 4.78 0.42 -1.35
C ALA A 103 4.14 1.79 -1.54
N ALA A 104 2.84 1.79 -1.81
CA ALA A 104 2.04 3.00 -1.93
C ALA A 104 0.59 2.76 -1.46
N CYS A 105 -0.10 3.83 -1.12
CA CYS A 105 -1.55 3.86 -0.94
C CYS A 105 -2.10 5.27 -1.19
N ASP A 106 -3.42 5.32 -1.37
CA ASP A 106 -4.23 6.54 -1.25
C ASP A 106 -4.08 7.15 0.16
N ALA A 107 -3.75 8.43 0.24
CA ALA A 107 -3.65 9.21 1.48
C ALA A 107 -4.90 10.07 1.74
N GLY A 108 -5.82 10.16 0.77
CA GLY A 108 -6.85 11.20 0.71
C GLY A 108 -6.26 12.57 0.40
N ASP A 109 -7.11 13.58 0.25
CA ASP A 109 -6.72 14.98 0.08
C ASP A 109 -6.12 15.56 1.39
N VAL A 110 -4.81 15.44 1.56
CA VAL A 110 -4.10 15.85 2.78
C VAL A 110 -3.80 17.36 2.75
N ASP A 111 -3.47 17.91 1.58
CA ASP A 111 -3.17 19.34 1.43
C ASP A 111 -4.40 20.23 1.13
N GLN A 112 -5.59 19.62 1.02
CA GLN A 112 -6.88 20.27 0.83
C GLN A 112 -6.99 21.02 -0.50
N ASP A 113 -6.35 20.50 -1.55
CA ASP A 113 -6.38 21.07 -2.89
C ASP A 113 -7.51 20.51 -3.77
N GLY A 114 -8.27 19.52 -3.26
CA GLY A 114 -9.37 18.86 -3.95
C GLY A 114 -8.97 17.62 -4.73
N HIS A 115 -7.71 17.18 -4.64
CA HIS A 115 -7.19 15.96 -5.24
C HIS A 115 -6.72 14.99 -4.15
N ASP A 116 -7.03 13.70 -4.29
CA ASP A 116 -6.50 12.72 -3.34
C ASP A 116 -4.97 12.58 -3.51
N ASP A 117 -4.24 12.62 -2.41
CA ASP A 117 -2.78 12.51 -2.36
C ASP A 117 -2.31 11.05 -2.31
N VAL A 118 -1.04 10.85 -2.66
CA VAL A 118 -0.43 9.52 -2.70
C VAL A 118 0.67 9.40 -1.66
N LEU A 119 0.56 8.41 -0.77
CA LEU A 119 1.61 8.08 0.18
C LEU A 119 2.48 6.95 -0.34
N GLY A 120 3.77 7.21 -0.47
CA GLY A 120 4.79 6.23 -0.85
C GLY A 120 5.69 5.85 0.33
N TYR A 121 6.09 4.58 0.39
CA TYR A 121 7.09 4.10 1.34
C TYR A 121 8.38 3.68 0.62
N SER A 122 9.51 4.22 1.05
CA SER A 122 10.85 3.87 0.59
C SER A 122 11.57 2.93 1.57
N THR A 123 12.13 1.85 1.03
CA THR A 123 12.83 0.81 1.81
C THR A 123 14.29 1.14 2.13
N GLY A 124 14.88 2.21 1.57
CA GLY A 124 16.34 2.32 1.48
C GLY A 124 17.08 3.37 2.27
N LEU A 125 16.40 4.11 3.14
CA LEU A 125 17.12 4.78 4.22
C LEU A 125 17.24 3.80 5.38
N SER A 126 18.36 3.81 6.11
CA SER A 126 18.46 3.13 7.40
C SER A 126 17.29 3.61 8.27
N GLY A 127 16.25 2.80 8.43
CA GLY A 127 15.02 3.21 9.10
C GLY A 127 13.74 3.25 8.28
N GLY A 128 13.78 3.12 6.94
CA GLY A 128 12.62 3.35 6.07
C GLY A 128 12.17 4.82 5.99
N SER A 129 11.36 5.18 5.00
CA SER A 129 10.86 6.57 4.87
C SER A 129 9.48 6.63 4.23
N LEU A 130 8.69 7.62 4.64
CA LEU A 130 7.43 7.98 3.98
C LEU A 130 7.60 9.24 3.15
N LEU A 131 6.98 9.26 1.99
CA LEU A 131 6.91 10.38 1.07
C LEU A 131 5.44 10.58 0.70
N LEU A 132 4.87 11.70 1.11
CA LEU A 132 3.53 12.12 0.70
C LEU A 132 3.65 12.99 -0.54
N PHE A 133 2.96 12.61 -1.61
CA PHE A 133 2.96 13.30 -2.89
C PHE A 133 1.59 13.94 -3.13
N SER A 134 1.61 15.21 -3.55
CA SER A 134 0.42 15.94 -3.98
C SER A 134 -0.22 15.25 -5.17
N GLY A 135 -1.52 14.99 -5.09
CA GLY A 135 -2.30 14.42 -6.17
C GLY A 135 -2.39 15.32 -7.39
N ALA A 136 -2.56 16.63 -7.18
CA ALA A 136 -2.63 17.59 -8.28
C ALA A 136 -1.28 17.79 -8.99
N THR A 137 -0.17 17.81 -8.25
CA THR A 137 1.12 18.25 -8.80
C THR A 137 2.18 17.15 -8.94
N GLY A 138 2.02 16.02 -8.24
CA GLY A 138 3.01 14.96 -8.16
C GLY A 138 4.25 15.32 -7.33
N ASN A 139 4.29 16.50 -6.71
CA ASN A 139 5.40 16.96 -5.87
C ASN A 139 5.30 16.39 -4.46
N VAL A 140 6.44 16.24 -3.78
CA VAL A 140 6.46 15.82 -2.38
C VAL A 140 5.96 16.97 -1.48
N ILE A 141 4.90 16.72 -0.71
CA ILE A 141 4.36 17.61 0.33
C ILE A 141 5.11 17.40 1.64
N LEU A 142 5.26 16.12 2.05
CA LEU A 142 5.89 15.74 3.31
C LEU A 142 6.86 14.57 3.10
N SER A 143 8.02 14.67 3.74
CA SER A 143 9.04 13.61 3.76
C SER A 143 9.40 13.29 5.20
N THR A 144 9.19 12.05 5.61
CA THR A 144 9.53 11.55 6.94
C THR A 144 10.62 10.50 6.83
N PRO A 145 11.89 10.93 6.89
CA PRO A 145 13.02 10.01 6.82
C PRO A 145 13.20 9.27 8.14
N ASN A 146 13.84 8.10 8.07
CA ASN A 146 14.26 7.31 9.22
C ASN A 146 13.15 7.07 10.25
N LEU A 147 12.15 6.27 9.86
CA LEU A 147 11.09 5.80 10.76
C LEU A 147 11.59 4.83 11.88
N GLY A 148 12.91 4.69 12.04
CA GLY A 148 13.50 3.75 13.01
C GLY A 148 13.16 2.29 12.71
N LEU A 149 12.80 1.98 11.47
CA LEU A 149 12.45 0.63 11.03
C LEU A 149 13.72 -0.15 10.67
N VAL A 150 13.92 -1.30 11.31
CA VAL A 150 15.05 -2.17 11.00
C VAL A 150 14.68 -3.10 9.84
N GLY A 151 15.48 -3.06 8.78
CA GLY A 151 15.35 -3.89 7.58
C GLY A 151 14.24 -3.45 6.60
N PRO A 152 14.18 -4.06 5.40
CA PRO A 152 13.19 -3.77 4.35
C PRO A 152 11.83 -4.41 4.69
N THR A 153 11.25 -4.05 5.82
CA THR A 153 10.25 -4.90 6.50
C THR A 153 8.85 -4.29 6.63
N VAL A 154 8.57 -3.15 6.00
CA VAL A 154 7.17 -2.70 5.84
C VAL A 154 6.56 -3.51 4.72
N TYR A 155 5.65 -4.40 5.10
CA TYR A 155 4.96 -5.26 4.14
C TYR A 155 3.66 -4.63 3.65
N ILE A 156 3.04 -3.83 4.50
CA ILE A 156 1.76 -3.19 4.20
C ILE A 156 1.75 -1.77 4.71
N LEU A 157 1.37 -0.92 3.79
CA LEU A 157 0.96 0.46 3.95
C LEU A 157 -0.53 0.52 3.59
N ASP A 158 -1.33 1.09 4.47
CA ASP A 158 -2.77 1.32 4.35
C ASP A 158 -3.14 2.61 5.10
N THR A 159 -4.37 3.08 4.97
CA THR A 159 -4.88 4.23 5.71
C THR A 159 -6.18 3.92 6.44
N VAL A 160 -6.42 4.59 7.57
CA VAL A 160 -7.68 4.55 8.32
C VAL A 160 -8.26 5.96 8.42
N LYS A 161 -9.57 6.07 8.71
CA LYS A 161 -10.18 7.37 9.02
C LYS A 161 -9.41 8.12 10.10
N ASP A 162 -9.51 9.45 10.01
CA ASP A 162 -9.08 10.43 11.00
C ASP A 162 -9.45 10.03 12.44
N LEU A 163 -8.45 9.57 13.18
CA LEU A 163 -8.50 9.16 14.58
C LEU A 163 -8.17 10.31 15.53
N ASN A 164 -7.41 11.31 15.07
CA ASN A 164 -6.93 12.41 15.92
C ASN A 164 -7.78 13.69 15.79
N GLY A 165 -8.70 13.75 14.82
CA GLY A 165 -9.61 14.85 14.56
C GLY A 165 -9.01 16.00 13.75
N ASP A 166 -7.90 15.79 13.03
CA ASP A 166 -7.21 16.81 12.24
C ASP A 166 -7.73 16.94 10.79
N GLY A 167 -8.68 16.08 10.41
CA GLY A 167 -9.29 16.03 9.08
C GLY A 167 -8.52 15.17 8.07
N VAL A 168 -7.39 14.57 8.44
CA VAL A 168 -6.55 13.75 7.57
C VAL A 168 -6.58 12.29 8.01
N ARG A 169 -6.64 11.36 7.04
CA ARG A 169 -6.59 9.92 7.32
C ARG A 169 -5.23 9.51 7.89
N GLU A 170 -5.22 8.61 8.87
CA GLU A 170 -4.00 8.08 9.46
C GLU A 170 -3.35 7.00 8.62
N VAL A 171 -2.05 6.88 8.78
CA VAL A 171 -1.19 5.90 8.11
C VAL A 171 -1.00 4.68 8.98
N VAL A 172 -1.31 3.50 8.45
CA VAL A 172 -1.05 2.22 9.08
C VAL A 172 0.20 1.58 8.49
N LEU A 173 1.17 1.29 9.35
CA LEU A 173 2.43 0.64 9.00
C LEU A 173 2.61 -0.66 9.78
N LEU A 174 2.73 -1.77 9.05
CA LEU A 174 3.09 -3.06 9.62
C LEU A 174 4.55 -3.40 9.31
N ASN A 175 5.38 -3.40 10.35
CA ASN A 175 6.80 -3.76 10.27
C ASN A 175 7.04 -5.15 10.87
N ARG A 176 7.57 -6.11 10.10
CA ARG A 176 7.74 -7.51 10.59
C ARG A 176 8.98 -7.76 11.44
N ASN A 177 9.83 -6.75 11.69
CA ASN A 177 11.01 -6.92 12.52
C ASN A 177 11.26 -5.67 13.38
N PRO A 178 10.71 -5.61 14.62
CA PRO A 178 10.34 -6.76 15.46
C PRO A 178 8.84 -7.15 15.50
N TRP A 179 8.04 -6.98 14.44
CA TRP A 179 6.57 -7.18 14.46
C TRP A 179 5.83 -6.08 15.22
N LYS A 180 5.89 -4.87 14.68
CA LYS A 180 5.21 -3.68 15.21
C LYS A 180 4.22 -3.14 14.19
N LEU A 181 2.99 -2.92 14.64
CA LEU A 181 2.03 -2.10 13.92
C LEU A 181 2.11 -0.68 14.49
N ARG A 182 2.28 0.30 13.60
CA ARG A 182 2.23 1.72 13.95
C ARG A 182 1.05 2.35 13.23
N ILE A 183 0.31 3.19 13.93
CA ILE A 183 -0.60 4.16 13.32
C ILE A 183 0.06 5.53 13.50
N LEU A 184 0.30 6.22 12.40
CA LEU A 184 0.86 7.57 12.36
C LEU A 184 -0.23 8.55 11.91
N SER A 185 -0.18 9.78 12.40
CA SER A 185 -0.98 10.88 11.85
C SER A 185 -0.69 11.02 10.35
N GLY A 186 -1.73 11.23 9.53
CA GLY A 186 -1.54 11.46 8.10
C GLY A 186 -0.94 12.82 7.77
N SER A 187 -1.21 13.83 8.62
CA SER A 187 -0.80 15.21 8.37
C SER A 187 0.69 15.45 8.65
N ASP A 188 1.27 14.77 9.65
CA ASP A 188 2.65 14.99 10.10
C ASP A 188 3.48 13.72 10.34
N HIS A 189 2.88 12.53 10.15
CA HIS A 189 3.50 11.23 10.43
C HIS A 189 3.96 11.02 11.88
N SER A 190 3.44 11.80 12.84
CA SER A 190 3.67 11.56 14.27
C SER A 190 3.02 10.25 14.73
N LEU A 191 3.63 9.56 15.70
CA LEU A 191 3.12 8.27 16.19
C LEU A 191 1.88 8.48 17.07
N LEU A 192 0.75 7.89 16.66
CA LEU A 192 -0.50 7.88 17.43
C LEU A 192 -0.68 6.58 18.20
N LEU A 193 -0.43 5.43 17.55
CA LEU A 193 -0.54 4.11 18.18
C LEU A 193 0.65 3.23 17.82
N LEU A 194 1.14 2.47 18.81
CA LEU A 194 2.10 1.40 18.62
C LEU A 194 1.57 0.11 19.25
N VAL A 195 1.39 -0.93 18.44
CA VAL A 195 1.09 -2.29 18.90
C VAL A 195 2.32 -3.16 18.67
N ASP A 196 2.83 -3.74 19.74
CA ASP A 196 4.02 -4.60 19.72
C ASP A 196 3.61 -6.08 19.77
N PHE A 197 3.80 -6.78 18.67
CA PHE A 197 3.54 -8.22 18.55
C PHE A 197 4.78 -9.07 18.79
N SER A 198 5.95 -8.47 19.07
CA SER A 198 7.24 -9.17 19.17
C SER A 198 7.29 -10.25 20.24
N THR A 199 6.44 -10.15 21.27
CA THR A 199 6.35 -11.08 22.39
C THR A 199 5.15 -12.02 22.29
N THR A 200 4.32 -11.88 21.25
CA THR A 200 3.11 -12.70 21.07
C THR A 200 3.41 -13.93 20.22
N SER A 201 2.51 -14.92 20.24
CA SER A 201 2.49 -16.03 19.28
C SER A 201 1.79 -15.67 17.96
N PHE A 202 1.34 -14.42 17.81
CA PHE A 202 0.63 -13.92 16.64
C PHE A 202 1.57 -13.03 15.81
N PHE A 203 1.85 -13.44 14.58
CA PHE A 203 2.71 -12.69 13.67
C PHE A 203 1.85 -12.13 12.54
N PRO A 204 1.28 -10.93 12.69
CA PRO A 204 0.44 -10.34 11.65
C PRO A 204 1.30 -10.08 10.42
N GLU A 205 0.91 -10.67 9.31
CA GLU A 205 1.58 -10.54 8.02
C GLU A 205 0.79 -9.70 7.04
N ILE A 206 -0.52 -9.62 7.24
CA ILE A 206 -1.40 -8.71 6.56
C ILE A 206 -2.18 -7.83 7.54
N VAL A 207 -2.39 -6.57 7.18
CA VAL A 207 -3.29 -5.62 7.82
C VAL A 207 -4.11 -4.96 6.72
N ARG A 208 -5.41 -4.75 6.94
CA ARG A 208 -6.29 -4.01 6.05
C ARG A 208 -7.26 -3.18 6.86
N ASN A 209 -7.55 -1.97 6.38
CA ASN A 209 -8.73 -1.24 6.82
C ASN A 209 -9.99 -2.04 6.45
N ALA A 210 -10.85 -2.31 7.44
CA ALA A 210 -12.10 -3.03 7.29
C ALA A 210 -13.34 -2.11 7.24
N GLY A 211 -13.12 -0.80 7.43
CA GLY A 211 -14.14 0.16 7.80
C GLY A 211 -14.62 -0.05 9.23
N ASP A 212 -15.54 0.79 9.65
CA ASP A 212 -16.28 0.63 10.91
C ASP A 212 -17.25 -0.56 10.79
N VAL A 213 -16.79 -1.76 11.17
CA VAL A 213 -17.58 -3.00 11.15
C VAL A 213 -18.39 -3.17 12.43
N ASN A 214 -18.03 -2.47 13.51
CA ASN A 214 -18.64 -2.62 14.82
C ASN A 214 -19.69 -1.53 15.15
N GLY A 215 -19.70 -0.43 14.39
CA GLY A 215 -20.64 0.69 14.49
C GLY A 215 -20.26 1.78 15.50
N ASP A 216 -19.01 1.87 15.92
CA ASP A 216 -18.54 2.86 16.90
C ASP A 216 -18.06 4.19 16.28
N GLY A 217 -18.06 4.27 14.95
CA GLY A 217 -17.63 5.44 14.19
C GLY A 217 -16.14 5.47 13.85
N ILE A 218 -15.35 4.49 14.32
CA ILE A 218 -13.92 4.35 14.06
C ILE A 218 -13.70 3.20 13.06
N ASP A 219 -12.78 3.38 12.12
CA ASP A 219 -12.45 2.30 11.19
C ASP A 219 -11.70 1.16 11.92
N ASP A 220 -12.18 -0.08 11.77
CA ASP A 220 -11.55 -1.27 12.33
C ASP A 220 -10.43 -1.81 11.42
N LEU A 221 -9.51 -2.58 12.01
CA LEU A 221 -8.43 -3.25 11.27
C LEU A 221 -8.60 -4.77 11.27
N ILE A 222 -8.46 -5.38 10.09
CA ILE A 222 -8.33 -6.84 9.97
C ILE A 222 -6.85 -7.21 9.91
N LEU A 223 -6.43 -8.07 10.84
CA LEU A 223 -5.09 -8.63 10.90
C LEU A 223 -5.09 -10.11 10.52
N GLY A 224 -4.26 -10.48 9.55
CA GLY A 224 -4.08 -11.86 9.13
C GLY A 224 -2.67 -12.37 9.40
N SER A 225 -2.57 -13.60 9.89
CA SER A 225 -1.29 -14.30 10.10
C SER A 225 -1.33 -15.65 9.41
N ARG A 226 -0.27 -16.00 8.67
CA ARG A 226 -0.10 -17.38 8.15
C ARG A 226 0.44 -18.34 9.21
N TYR A 227 0.96 -17.83 10.33
CA TYR A 227 1.62 -18.61 11.37
C TYR A 227 0.87 -18.49 12.70
N PHE A 228 -0.32 -19.09 12.76
CA PHE A 228 -0.99 -19.35 14.04
C PHE A 228 -0.70 -20.80 14.43
N PRO A 229 0.03 -21.09 15.53
CA PRO A 229 0.14 -22.45 16.01
C PRO A 229 -1.26 -22.93 16.43
N TYR A 230 -1.72 -24.02 15.82
CA TYR A 230 -3.06 -24.61 16.00
C TYR A 230 -3.39 -25.10 17.44
N SER A 231 -2.55 -24.83 18.45
CA SER A 231 -2.64 -25.48 19.77
C SER A 231 -3.04 -24.58 20.95
N SER A 232 -3.35 -23.29 20.77
CA SER A 232 -3.99 -22.49 21.82
C SER A 232 -5.40 -22.14 21.41
N ALA A 233 -6.36 -22.92 21.94
CA ALA A 233 -7.79 -22.79 21.70
C ALA A 233 -8.25 -21.33 21.81
N ILE A 234 -8.94 -20.88 20.76
CA ILE A 234 -9.82 -19.72 20.80
C ILE A 234 -10.93 -20.05 21.81
N GLN A 235 -10.84 -19.53 23.03
CA GLN A 235 -12.06 -19.27 23.78
C GLN A 235 -12.68 -18.00 23.21
N SER A 236 -13.51 -18.18 22.19
CA SER A 236 -14.49 -17.17 21.81
C SER A 236 -15.44 -17.01 23.00
N PRO A 237 -15.69 -15.79 23.50
CA PRO A 237 -16.96 -15.51 24.13
C PRO A 237 -18.00 -15.58 23.01
N THR A 238 -18.71 -16.71 22.95
CA THR A 238 -19.93 -16.95 22.18
C THR A 238 -19.86 -16.84 20.65
N GLY A 239 -19.45 -17.94 20.01
CA GLY A 239 -20.15 -18.57 18.88
C GLY A 239 -20.09 -17.94 17.48
N GLY A 240 -19.10 -18.36 16.68
CA GLY A 240 -19.08 -18.20 15.21
C GLY A 240 -17.80 -18.78 14.60
N PRO A 241 -17.81 -19.33 13.37
CA PRO A 241 -16.66 -20.05 12.82
C PRO A 241 -15.54 -19.09 12.37
N ASN A 242 -14.36 -19.29 12.97
CA ASN A 242 -13.02 -18.98 12.44
C ASN A 242 -12.92 -17.87 11.40
N THR A 243 -12.72 -16.62 11.83
CA THR A 243 -12.27 -15.54 10.96
C THR A 243 -11.33 -14.62 11.74
N GLY A 244 -10.44 -13.92 11.02
CA GLY A 244 -9.34 -13.13 11.57
C GLY A 244 -9.70 -12.23 12.74
N ALA A 245 -8.69 -11.85 13.52
CA ALA A 245 -8.86 -10.85 14.54
C ALA A 245 -9.20 -9.52 13.85
N VAL A 246 -10.47 -9.13 13.95
CA VAL A 246 -10.90 -7.73 13.86
C VAL A 246 -10.53 -7.11 15.20
N VAL A 247 -9.71 -6.08 15.16
CA VAL A 247 -9.38 -5.25 16.33
C VAL A 247 -9.86 -3.84 16.06
#